data_AF-A0A7S2RI84-F1
#
_entry.id   AF-A0A7S2RI84-F1
#
_cell.length_a   1.000
_cell.length_b   1.000
_cell.length_c   1.000
_cell.angle_alpha   90.00
_cell.angle_beta   90.00
_cell.angle_gamma   90.00
#
_symmetry.space_group_name_H-M   'P 1'
#
loop_
_entity.id
_entity.type
_entity.pdbx_description
1 polymer ?
#
loop_
_entity_poly.entity_id
_entity_poly.type
_entity_poly.pdbx_seq_one_letter_code
_entity_poly.pdbx_strand_id
1 'polypeptide(L)'
;AEVSESGKIVVEKSTVPVRTAQAVRRVLDCNDKGLKFQVLSNPEFLAEGTAITDLFNPDRVLIGGVQSPEGLAAAETLASVYANWVPREQILTTNLWSSELSKLVANAFLAQRVSSINSISAL
;
A
#
# COMPACT_ATOMS: atom_id res chain seq x y z
N ALA A 1 -17.61 4.80 -10.08
CA ALA A 1 -18.68 4.57 -9.09
C ALA A 1 -20.03 4.24 -9.74
N GLU A 2 -20.27 4.66 -10.98
CA GLU A 2 -21.53 4.55 -11.72
C GLU A 2 -22.17 3.15 -11.73
N VAL A 3 -21.39 2.07 -11.85
CA VAL A 3 -21.90 0.68 -11.84
C VAL A 3 -21.83 0.01 -10.46
N SER A 4 -21.30 0.68 -9.43
CA SER A 4 -21.26 0.09 -8.09
C SER A 4 -22.66 0.13 -7.48
N GLU A 5 -23.08 -0.99 -6.89
CA GLU A 5 -24.36 -1.12 -6.17
C GLU A 5 -24.20 -0.93 -4.65
N SER A 6 -22.98 -1.11 -4.14
CA SER A 6 -22.64 -0.97 -2.71
C SER A 6 -21.29 -0.28 -2.52
N GLY A 7 -21.04 0.16 -1.28
CA GLY A 7 -19.74 0.66 -0.85
C GLY A 7 -18.68 -0.44 -0.89
N LYS A 8 -17.42 -0.07 -1.17
CA LYS A 8 -16.31 -1.01 -1.32
C LYS A 8 -15.03 -0.50 -0.68
N ILE A 9 -14.16 -1.44 -0.33
CA ILE A 9 -12.76 -1.16 -0.03
C ILE A 9 -11.99 -1.18 -1.36
N VAL A 10 -11.34 -0.08 -1.69
CA VAL A 10 -10.48 0.08 -2.86
C VAL A 10 -9.05 0.10 -2.38
N VAL A 11 -8.25 -0.85 -2.83
CA VAL A 11 -6.85 -0.99 -2.43
C VAL A 11 -5.96 -0.60 -3.59
N GLU A 12 -5.16 0.44 -3.39
CA GLU A 12 -4.09 0.86 -4.30
C GLU A 12 -2.84 0.05 -3.95
N LYS A 13 -2.24 -0.66 -4.93
CA LYS A 13 -1.12 -1.60 -4.71
C LYS A 13 0.18 -1.23 -5.41
N SER A 14 0.10 -0.36 -6.41
CA SER A 14 1.19 -0.04 -7.33
C SER A 14 2.20 0.94 -6.70
N THR A 15 3.37 1.06 -7.32
CA THR A 15 4.31 2.14 -6.98
C THR A 15 3.83 3.43 -7.64
N VAL A 16 2.86 4.09 -6.99
CA VAL A 16 2.27 5.34 -7.48
C VAL A 16 2.88 6.55 -6.76
N PRO A 17 2.86 7.75 -7.37
CA PRO A 17 3.27 8.97 -6.70
C PRO A 17 2.44 9.21 -5.43
N VAL A 18 3.05 9.86 -4.44
CA VAL A 18 2.35 10.32 -3.22
C VAL A 18 1.10 11.08 -3.63
N ARG A 19 -0.01 10.87 -2.90
CA ARG A 19 -1.36 11.44 -3.09
C ARG A 19 -2.23 10.74 -4.14
N THR A 20 -1.84 9.59 -4.66
CA THR A 20 -2.69 8.84 -5.58
C THR A 20 -3.94 8.33 -4.87
N ALA A 21 -3.80 7.80 -3.65
CA ALA A 21 -4.96 7.37 -2.87
C ALA A 21 -5.92 8.54 -2.57
N GLN A 22 -5.40 9.75 -2.36
CA GLN A 22 -6.21 10.95 -2.17
C GLN A 22 -6.94 11.37 -3.46
N ALA A 23 -6.31 11.21 -4.62
CA ALA A 23 -6.96 11.49 -5.91
C ALA A 23 -8.10 10.49 -6.17
N VAL A 24 -7.86 9.20 -5.97
CA VAL A 24 -8.88 8.14 -6.07
C VAL A 24 -10.04 8.41 -5.14
N ARG A 25 -9.75 8.76 -3.87
CA ARG A 25 -10.78 9.10 -2.89
C ARG A 25 -11.65 10.27 -3.35
N ARG A 26 -11.06 11.36 -3.85
CA ARG A 26 -11.83 12.51 -4.36
C ARG A 26 -12.79 12.11 -5.47
N VAL A 27 -12.35 11.28 -6.41
CA VAL A 27 -13.21 10.79 -7.50
C VAL A 27 -14.35 9.91 -6.96
N LEU A 28 -14.06 9.06 -5.98
CA LEU A 28 -15.06 8.18 -5.38
C LEU A 28 -16.05 8.93 -4.48
N ASP A 29 -15.62 9.99 -3.79
CA ASP A 29 -16.47 10.82 -2.93
C ASP A 29 -17.46 11.67 -3.75
N CYS A 30 -17.14 12.00 -5.00
CA CYS A 30 -18.03 12.71 -5.93
C CYS A 30 -19.11 11.82 -6.59
N ASN A 31 -19.43 10.64 -6.04
CA ASN A 31 -20.41 9.75 -6.64
C ASN A 31 -21.85 10.18 -6.35
N ASP A 32 -22.72 10.11 -7.37
CA ASP A 32 -24.13 10.53 -7.27
C ASP A 32 -25.01 9.57 -6.45
N LYS A 33 -24.48 8.40 -6.07
CA LYS A 33 -25.22 7.33 -5.38
C LYS A 33 -25.09 7.38 -3.86
N GLY A 34 -24.31 8.31 -3.30
CA GLY A 34 -24.06 8.40 -1.86
C GLY A 34 -23.33 7.18 -1.27
N LEU A 35 -22.68 6.37 -2.12
CA LEU A 35 -21.96 5.17 -1.69
C LEU A 35 -20.68 5.56 -0.95
N LYS A 36 -20.39 4.86 0.14
CA LYS A 36 -19.16 5.07 0.92
C LYS A 36 -18.06 4.12 0.46
N PHE A 37 -16.94 4.67 0.02
CA PHE A 37 -15.76 3.91 -0.34
C PHE A 37 -14.66 4.13 0.69
N GLN A 38 -13.92 3.07 1.02
CA GLN A 38 -12.70 3.16 1.82
C GLN A 38 -11.51 2.96 0.89
N VAL A 39 -10.59 3.92 0.87
CA VAL A 39 -9.38 3.82 0.04
C VAL A 39 -8.21 3.47 0.94
N LEU A 40 -7.53 2.37 0.61
CA LEU A 40 -6.32 1.91 1.27
C LEU A 40 -5.14 1.97 0.30
N SER A 41 -3.94 2.15 0.84
CA SER A 41 -2.67 1.95 0.14
C SER A 41 -2.05 0.66 0.66
N ASN A 42 -1.58 -0.20 -0.22
CA ASN A 42 -0.93 -1.45 0.13
C ASN A 42 0.24 -1.72 -0.84
N PRO A 43 1.32 -0.94 -0.72
CA PRO A 43 2.44 -1.00 -1.66
C PRO A 43 3.04 -2.41 -1.70
N GLU A 44 3.46 -2.82 -2.88
CA GLU A 44 4.19 -4.08 -3.07
C GLU A 44 5.71 -3.91 -2.84
N PHE A 45 6.36 -4.94 -2.31
CA PHE A 45 7.82 -4.98 -2.08
C PHE A 45 8.48 -6.17 -2.79
N LEU A 46 7.93 -6.57 -3.93
CA LEU A 46 8.40 -7.71 -4.71
C LEU A 46 9.61 -7.33 -5.56
N ALA A 47 10.51 -8.28 -5.77
CA ALA A 47 11.60 -8.15 -6.73
C ALA A 47 11.38 -9.07 -7.96
N GLU A 48 11.82 -8.60 -9.13
CA GLU A 48 11.82 -9.41 -10.34
C GLU A 48 12.71 -10.65 -10.15
N GLY A 49 12.21 -11.82 -10.56
CA GLY A 49 12.90 -13.11 -10.38
C GLY A 49 12.59 -13.82 -9.05
N THR A 50 12.08 -13.13 -8.03
CA THR A 50 11.69 -13.73 -6.72
C THR A 50 10.25 -13.46 -6.30
N ALA A 51 9.46 -12.80 -7.14
CA ALA A 51 8.11 -12.32 -6.81
C ALA A 51 7.17 -13.33 -6.14
N ILE A 52 7.18 -14.61 -6.55
CA ILE A 52 6.34 -15.65 -5.91
C ILE A 52 6.80 -15.90 -4.48
N THR A 53 8.10 -16.08 -4.26
CA THR A 53 8.68 -16.26 -2.92
C THR A 53 8.39 -15.05 -2.05
N ASP A 54 8.56 -13.84 -2.59
CA ASP A 54 8.33 -12.57 -1.87
C ASP A 54 6.84 -12.38 -1.50
N LEU A 55 5.91 -12.92 -2.30
CA LEU A 55 4.47 -12.90 -2.02
C LEU A 55 4.07 -13.87 -0.89
N PHE A 56 4.66 -15.06 -0.85
CA PHE A 56 4.36 -16.07 0.16
C PHE A 56 5.10 -15.82 1.47
N ASN A 57 6.31 -15.25 1.42
CA ASN A 57 7.16 -14.98 2.59
C ASN A 57 7.67 -13.53 2.58
N PRO A 58 6.78 -12.52 2.69
CA PRO A 58 7.20 -11.13 2.70
C PRO A 58 7.92 -10.78 4.01
N ASP A 59 8.91 -9.88 3.96
CA ASP A 59 9.50 -9.31 5.19
C ASP A 59 8.45 -8.55 6.02
N ARG A 60 7.54 -7.84 5.32
CA ARG A 60 6.37 -7.18 5.88
C ARG A 60 5.31 -6.92 4.82
N VAL A 61 4.07 -6.82 5.25
CA VAL A 61 2.95 -6.24 4.49
C VAL A 61 2.63 -4.87 5.09
N LEU A 62 2.60 -3.82 4.27
CA LEU A 62 2.26 -2.47 4.72
C LEU A 62 0.87 -2.08 4.23
N ILE A 63 -0.01 -1.63 5.12
CA ILE A 63 -1.38 -1.19 4.81
C ILE A 63 -1.58 0.22 5.36
N GLY A 64 -1.74 1.19 4.47
CA GLY A 64 -2.12 2.57 4.78
C GLY A 64 -3.62 2.79 4.66
N GLY A 65 -4.23 3.39 5.69
CA GLY A 65 -5.65 3.74 5.68
C GLY A 65 -5.94 5.12 6.28
N VAL A 66 -7.18 5.56 6.16
CA VAL A 66 -7.67 6.77 6.84
C VAL A 66 -7.82 6.45 8.33
N GLN A 67 -7.40 7.37 9.21
CA GLN A 67 -7.51 7.21 10.66
C GLN A 67 -8.94 7.55 11.15
N SER A 68 -9.94 6.90 10.56
CA SER A 68 -11.35 6.92 11.01
C SER A 68 -11.78 5.50 11.41
N PRO A 69 -12.86 5.32 12.18
CA PRO A 69 -13.36 3.99 12.53
C PRO A 69 -13.58 3.08 11.31
N GLU A 70 -14.15 3.61 10.23
CA GLU A 70 -14.40 2.86 8.99
C GLU A 70 -13.10 2.55 8.23
N GLY A 71 -12.14 3.48 8.23
CA GLY A 71 -10.84 3.28 7.60
C GLY A 71 -10.00 2.23 8.32
N LEU A 72 -10.05 2.20 9.66
CA LEU A 72 -9.42 1.18 10.48
C LEU A 72 -10.08 -0.19 10.28
N ALA A 73 -11.41 -0.26 10.22
CA ALA A 73 -12.13 -1.50 9.91
C ALA A 73 -11.80 -2.02 8.51
N ALA A 74 -11.66 -1.14 7.52
CA ALA A 74 -11.24 -1.53 6.18
C ALA A 74 -9.79 -2.06 6.16
N ALA A 75 -8.88 -1.40 6.87
CA ALA A 75 -7.49 -1.87 6.99
C ALA A 75 -7.41 -3.24 7.67
N GLU A 76 -8.19 -3.48 8.73
CA GLU A 76 -8.27 -4.78 9.40
C GLU A 76 -8.88 -5.86 8.48
N THR A 77 -9.87 -5.50 7.66
CA THR A 77 -10.44 -6.41 6.67
C THR A 77 -9.39 -6.84 5.64
N LEU A 78 -8.51 -5.94 5.20
CA LEU A 78 -7.40 -6.31 4.32
C LEU A 78 -6.31 -7.10 5.07
N ALA A 79 -6.03 -6.75 6.32
CA ALA A 79 -5.07 -7.47 7.15
C ALA A 79 -5.50 -8.93 7.38
N SER A 80 -6.80 -9.20 7.57
CA SER A 80 -7.30 -10.56 7.75
C SER A 80 -7.16 -11.42 6.49
N VAL A 81 -7.20 -10.83 5.29
CA VAL A 81 -6.86 -11.52 4.04
C VAL A 81 -5.41 -11.98 4.08
N TYR A 82 -4.46 -11.09 4.36
CA TYR A 82 -3.04 -11.45 4.45
C TYR A 82 -2.74 -12.43 5.59
N ALA A 83 -3.46 -12.34 6.71
CA ALA A 83 -3.29 -13.21 7.87
C ALA A 83 -3.56 -14.70 7.59
N ASN A 84 -4.13 -15.04 6.43
CA ASN A 84 -4.27 -16.44 6.00
C ASN A 84 -2.91 -17.11 5.71
N TRP A 85 -1.86 -16.35 5.40
CA TRP A 85 -0.52 -16.90 5.13
C TRP A 85 0.65 -16.06 5.65
N VAL A 86 0.42 -14.80 6.02
CA VAL A 86 1.44 -13.90 6.60
C VAL A 86 1.22 -13.78 8.10
N PRO A 87 2.25 -13.97 8.96
CA PRO A 87 2.14 -13.75 10.40
C PRO A 87 1.66 -12.32 10.74
N ARG A 88 0.78 -12.18 11.73
CA ARG A 88 0.09 -10.90 12.01
C ARG A 88 1.08 -9.79 12.39
N GLU A 89 2.18 -10.14 13.03
CA GLU A 89 3.29 -9.25 13.41
C GLU A 89 4.06 -8.65 12.22
N GLN A 90 3.99 -9.30 11.05
CA GLN A 90 4.56 -8.78 9.80
C GLN A 90 3.59 -7.89 9.04
N ILE A 91 2.34 -7.74 9.50
CA ILE A 91 1.31 -6.90 8.87
C ILE A 91 1.24 -5.56 9.60
N LEU A 92 1.85 -4.54 9.00
CA LEU A 92 1.96 -3.20 9.54
C LEU A 92 0.83 -2.31 9.00
N THR A 93 0.05 -1.72 9.89
CA THR A 93 -1.00 -0.75 9.54
C THR A 93 -0.56 0.66 9.89
N THR A 94 -0.80 1.63 9.00
CA THR A 94 -0.42 3.04 9.19
C THR A 94 -1.42 3.97 8.48
N ASN A 95 -1.14 5.28 8.47
CA ASN A 95 -1.92 6.23 7.70
C ASN A 95 -1.55 6.18 6.20
N LEU A 96 -2.48 6.60 5.33
CA LEU A 96 -2.30 6.60 3.87
C LEU A 96 -0.96 7.21 3.41
N TRP A 97 -0.63 8.40 3.92
CA TRP A 97 0.55 9.14 3.46
C TRP A 97 1.85 8.45 3.88
N SER A 98 1.92 7.95 5.12
CA SER A 98 3.06 7.19 5.61
C SER A 98 3.28 5.91 4.80
N SER A 99 2.21 5.23 4.36
CA SER A 99 2.32 4.05 3.50
C SER A 99 2.93 4.38 2.14
N GLU A 100 2.40 5.39 1.44
CA GLU A 100 2.91 5.82 0.13
C GLU A 100 4.37 6.29 0.22
N LEU A 101 4.71 7.10 1.24
CA LEU A 101 6.07 7.61 1.43
C LEU A 101 7.06 6.48 1.75
N SER A 102 6.66 5.50 2.58
CA SER A 102 7.54 4.39 2.96
C SER A 102 8.04 3.61 1.75
N LYS A 103 7.19 3.43 0.73
CA LYS A 103 7.59 2.76 -0.51
C LYS A 103 8.64 3.55 -1.29
N LEU A 104 8.44 4.86 -1.42
CA LEU A 104 9.40 5.74 -2.11
C LEU A 104 10.75 5.78 -1.39
N VAL A 105 10.74 5.92 -0.07
CA VAL A 105 11.96 5.95 0.75
C VAL A 105 12.69 4.62 0.68
N ALA A 106 11.99 3.48 0.76
CA ALA A 106 12.62 2.16 0.65
C ALA A 106 13.35 1.98 -0.69
N ASN A 107 12.71 2.35 -1.80
CA ASN A 107 13.33 2.28 -3.12
C ASN A 107 14.52 3.25 -3.25
N ALA A 108 14.42 4.46 -2.72
CA ALA A 108 15.51 5.42 -2.72
C ALA A 108 16.73 4.94 -1.93
N PHE A 109 16.52 4.31 -0.76
CA PHE A 109 17.61 3.75 0.04
C PHE A 109 18.31 2.57 -0.66
N LEU A 110 17.55 1.71 -1.35
CA LEU A 110 18.13 0.63 -2.14
C LEU A 110 19.01 1.18 -3.28
N ALA A 111 18.50 2.16 -4.02
CA ALA A 111 19.27 2.83 -5.07
C ALA A 111 20.51 3.54 -4.52
N GLN A 112 20.40 4.20 -3.38
CA GLN A 112 21.51 4.88 -2.72
C GLN A 112 22.65 3.91 -2.38
N ARG A 113 22.36 2.73 -1.85
CA ARG A 113 23.40 1.73 -1.51
C ARG A 113 24.18 1.28 -2.73
N VAL A 114 23.51 1.05 -3.86
CA VAL A 114 24.16 0.68 -5.13
C VAL A 114 25.03 1.83 -5.64
N SER A 115 24.51 3.06 -5.62
CA SER A 115 25.28 4.23 -6.02
C SER A 115 26.50 4.47 -5.14
N SER A 116 26.39 4.27 -3.82
CA SER A 116 27.51 4.45 -2.88
C SER A 116 28.66 3.49 -3.16
N ILE A 117 28.38 2.20 -3.39
CA ILE A 117 29.46 1.24 -3.68
C ILE A 117 30.10 1.49 -5.05
N ASN A 118 29.31 1.90 -6.05
CA ASN A 118 29.83 2.26 -7.37
C ASN A 118 30.77 3.47 -7.30
N SER A 119 30.44 4.49 -6.52
CA SER A 119 31.31 5.66 -6.32
C SER A 119 32.62 5.30 -5.64
N ILE A 120 32.62 4.36 -4.67
CA ILE A 120 33.85 3.88 -4.02
C ILE A 120 34.69 3.04 -4.99
N SER A 121 34.07 2.21 -5.84
CA SER A 121 34.80 1.39 -6.81
C SER A 121 35.49 2.20 -7.91
N ALA A 122 35.05 3.44 -8.15
CA ALA A 122 35.64 4.34 -9.14
C ALA A 122 36.80 5.19 -8.58
N LEU A 123 37.02 5.15 -7.26
CA LEU A 123 38.18 5.75 -6.57
C LEU A 123 39.37 4.78 -6.57
#